data_AF-A0A3Q9GI94-F1
#
_entry.id   AF-A0A3Q9GI94-F1
#
_cell.length_a   1.000
_cell.length_b   1.000
_cell.length_c   1.000
_cell.angle_alpha   90.00
_cell.angle_beta   90.00
_cell.angle_gamma   90.00
#
_symmetry.space_group_name_H-M   'P 1'
#
loop_
_entity.id
_entity.type
_entity.pdbx_description
1 polymer ?
#
loop_
_entity_poly.entity_id
_entity_poly.type
_entity_poly.pdbx_seq_one_letter_code
_entity_poly.pdbx_strand_id
1 'polypeptide(L)'
;MIWAIALLLVGFVSVPRRNVARRRRPKARTPKAARPSLDMGAIVTEVATRLRSGSTPERAWSQTLEHAGLPVTDLVLDADGVPLALRQLEHMRWRERRRVGVNDVVLHTLPATYAVCTMSFRTGAPMAEVLEACAAGITESGEAKSAREVALAGPQTSARMLAVLPIFGLLLGFALGADPLCFLFTTPLGHLTLAAGVAFEAVGVVWTHRMVARARVEEE
;
A
#
# COMPACT_ATOMS: atom_id res chain seq x y z
N MET A 1 15.51 24.13 -25.09
CA MET A 1 15.92 22.92 -24.35
C MET A 1 15.67 23.05 -22.84
N ILE A 2 16.13 24.12 -22.17
CA ILE A 2 15.85 24.41 -20.73
C ILE A 2 14.34 24.49 -20.41
N TRP A 3 13.55 25.06 -21.32
CA TRP A 3 12.10 25.22 -21.18
C TRP A 3 11.30 23.92 -21.25
N ALA A 4 11.75 22.95 -22.03
CA ALA A 4 11.11 21.63 -22.08
C ALA A 4 11.36 20.86 -20.78
N ILE A 5 12.54 21.02 -20.17
CA ILE A 5 12.89 20.42 -18.87
C ILE A 5 12.12 21.08 -17.73
N ALA A 6 11.95 22.41 -17.75
CA ALA A 6 11.13 23.13 -16.77
C ALA A 6 9.64 22.76 -16.88
N LEU A 7 9.08 22.69 -18.09
CA LEU A 7 7.69 22.24 -18.31
C LEU A 7 7.49 20.75 -18.01
N LEU A 8 8.49 19.91 -18.26
CA LEU A 8 8.47 18.50 -17.86
C LEU A 8 8.59 18.34 -16.35
N LEU A 9 9.41 19.16 -15.66
CA LEU A 9 9.52 19.15 -14.20
C LEU A 9 8.24 19.65 -13.53
N VAL A 10 7.64 20.73 -14.03
CA VAL A 10 6.33 21.22 -13.57
C VAL A 10 5.23 20.21 -13.89
N GLY A 11 5.20 19.64 -15.09
CA GLY A 11 4.27 18.58 -15.45
C GLY A 11 4.46 17.31 -14.61
N PHE A 12 5.69 16.99 -14.21
CA PHE A 12 6.01 15.82 -13.39
C PHE A 12 5.73 16.02 -11.90
N VAL A 13 5.87 17.26 -11.41
CA VAL A 13 5.66 17.65 -10.00
C VAL A 13 4.19 18.02 -9.74
N SER A 14 3.54 18.72 -10.67
CA SER A 14 2.15 19.18 -10.57
C SER A 14 1.13 18.18 -11.13
N VAL A 15 1.56 17.09 -11.78
CA VAL A 15 0.69 15.91 -11.91
C VAL A 15 0.81 15.16 -10.58
N PRO A 16 -0.15 15.31 -9.64
CA PRO A 16 -0.19 14.43 -8.49
C PRO A 16 -0.23 13.02 -9.06
N ARG A 17 0.82 12.23 -8.83
CA ARG A 17 0.83 10.80 -9.15
C ARG A 17 -0.49 10.27 -8.64
N ARG A 18 -1.39 9.97 -9.58
CA ARG A 18 -2.79 9.63 -9.32
C ARG A 18 -2.83 8.31 -8.57
N ASN A 19 -2.64 8.37 -7.25
CA ASN A 19 -3.47 7.60 -6.33
C ASN A 19 -4.66 8.49 -5.98
N VAL A 20 -5.39 8.92 -7.02
CA VAL A 20 -6.78 9.27 -6.86
C VAL A 20 -7.49 7.95 -6.55
N ALA A 21 -7.44 7.56 -5.28
CA ALA A 21 -8.57 6.88 -4.67
C ALA A 21 -9.75 7.83 -4.93
N ARG A 22 -10.42 7.56 -6.04
CA ARG A 22 -11.52 8.36 -6.58
C ARG A 22 -12.53 8.45 -5.43
N ARG A 23 -12.54 9.56 -4.70
CA ARG A 23 -13.70 9.99 -3.89
C ARG A 23 -14.83 10.25 -4.89
N ARG A 24 -15.37 9.17 -5.43
CA ARG A 24 -16.67 9.19 -6.07
C ARG A 24 -17.61 9.62 -4.94
N ARG A 25 -18.34 10.72 -5.14
CA ARG A 25 -19.61 10.95 -4.42
C ARG A 25 -20.30 9.59 -4.27
N PRO A 26 -20.78 9.20 -3.08
CA PRO A 26 -21.49 7.95 -2.91
C PRO A 26 -22.82 8.08 -3.66
N LYS A 27 -22.79 7.87 -4.98
CA LYS A 27 -23.96 7.41 -5.72
C LYS A 27 -24.28 6.08 -5.06
N ALA A 28 -25.48 5.94 -4.49
CA ALA A 28 -25.97 4.70 -3.90
C ALA A 28 -25.65 3.55 -4.87
N ARG A 29 -24.52 2.89 -4.63
CA ARG A 29 -24.09 1.72 -5.39
C ARG A 29 -24.74 0.60 -4.62
N THR A 30 -25.60 -0.14 -5.31
CA THR A 30 -25.87 -1.52 -4.94
C THR A 30 -24.57 -2.15 -4.44
N PRO A 31 -24.55 -2.74 -3.23
CA PRO A 31 -23.33 -3.22 -2.61
C PRO A 31 -22.68 -4.20 -3.58
N LYS A 32 -21.63 -3.74 -4.26
CA LYS A 32 -20.84 -4.59 -5.13
C LYS A 32 -20.21 -5.60 -4.19
N ALA A 33 -20.56 -6.89 -4.33
CA ALA A 33 -20.02 -7.98 -3.53
C ALA A 33 -18.56 -7.67 -3.19
N ALA A 34 -18.27 -7.60 -1.89
CA ALA A 34 -16.94 -7.31 -1.39
C ALA A 34 -15.97 -8.20 -2.16
N ARG A 35 -14.93 -7.59 -2.75
CA ARG A 35 -13.92 -8.40 -3.45
C ARG A 35 -13.39 -9.40 -2.43
N PRO A 36 -13.25 -10.69 -2.78
CA PRO A 36 -12.56 -11.63 -1.90
C PRO A 36 -11.20 -11.00 -1.56
N SER A 37 -10.94 -10.86 -0.26
CA SER A 37 -9.68 -10.37 0.27
C SER A 37 -9.16 -11.46 1.18
N LEU A 38 -8.05 -12.06 0.79
CA LEU A 38 -7.37 -13.05 1.59
C LEU A 38 -6.65 -12.32 2.73
N ASP A 39 -6.94 -12.70 3.97
CA ASP A 39 -6.31 -12.14 5.16
C ASP A 39 -5.38 -13.19 5.78
N MET A 40 -4.07 -12.95 5.67
CA MET A 40 -3.07 -13.86 6.24
C MET A 40 -3.08 -13.86 7.76
N GLY A 41 -3.42 -12.73 8.41
CA GLY A 41 -3.56 -12.69 9.87
C GLY A 41 -4.66 -13.65 10.31
N ALA A 42 -5.83 -13.56 9.67
CA ALA A 42 -6.95 -14.46 9.94
C ALA A 42 -6.61 -15.94 9.70
N ILE A 43 -5.94 -16.26 8.58
CA ILE A 43 -5.51 -17.64 8.27
C ILE A 43 -4.58 -18.19 9.36
N VAL A 44 -3.55 -17.42 9.73
CA VAL A 44 -2.57 -17.87 10.73
C VAL A 44 -3.21 -17.99 12.11
N THR A 45 -4.07 -17.05 12.51
CA THR A 45 -4.86 -17.13 13.75
C THR A 45 -5.77 -18.36 13.78
N GLU A 46 -6.45 -18.67 12.67
CA GLU A 46 -7.33 -19.82 12.59
C GLU A 46 -6.54 -21.14 12.73
N VAL A 47 -5.40 -21.26 12.04
CA VAL A 47 -4.50 -22.42 12.19
C VAL A 47 -3.99 -22.56 13.62
N ALA A 48 -3.51 -21.47 14.24
CA ALA A 48 -3.05 -21.47 15.62
C ALA A 48 -4.16 -21.93 16.59
N THR A 49 -5.39 -21.47 16.35
CA THR A 49 -6.57 -21.86 17.14
C THR A 49 -6.90 -23.34 16.97
N ARG A 50 -6.87 -23.87 15.73
CA ARG A 50 -7.08 -25.30 15.47
C ARG A 50 -6.00 -26.17 16.13
N LEU A 51 -4.74 -25.75 16.05
CA LEU A 51 -3.62 -26.44 16.73
C LEU A 51 -3.80 -26.45 18.25
N ARG A 52 -4.20 -25.32 18.86
CA ARG A 52 -4.53 -25.26 20.30
C ARG A 52 -5.65 -26.20 20.71
N SER A 53 -6.64 -26.40 19.83
CA SER A 53 -7.72 -27.36 20.05
C SER A 53 -7.31 -28.83 19.85
N GLY A 54 -6.04 -29.10 19.54
CA GLY A 54 -5.48 -30.45 19.37
C GLY A 54 -5.54 -30.99 17.93
N SER A 55 -5.81 -30.14 16.93
CA SER A 55 -5.71 -30.57 15.52
C SER A 55 -4.24 -30.79 15.14
N THR A 56 -3.97 -31.77 14.26
CA THR A 56 -2.64 -31.91 13.67
C THR A 56 -2.35 -30.75 12.72
N PRO A 57 -1.07 -30.38 12.49
CA PRO A 57 -0.70 -29.32 11.55
C PRO A 57 -1.31 -29.48 10.15
N GLU A 58 -1.32 -30.70 9.61
CA GLU A 58 -1.87 -31.00 8.29
C GLU A 58 -3.38 -30.75 8.25
N ARG A 59 -4.10 -31.15 9.31
CA ARG A 59 -5.55 -30.96 9.42
C ARG A 59 -5.91 -29.50 9.66
N ALA A 60 -5.13 -28.80 10.47
CA ALA A 60 -5.33 -27.37 10.73
C ALA A 60 -5.12 -26.55 9.44
N TRP A 61 -4.04 -26.79 8.71
CA TRP A 61 -3.77 -26.10 7.45
C TRP A 61 -4.78 -26.44 6.35
N SER A 62 -5.08 -27.72 6.12
CA SER A 62 -6.07 -28.10 5.10
C SER A 62 -7.42 -27.44 5.32
N GLN A 63 -7.96 -27.53 6.54
CA GLN A 63 -9.28 -26.96 6.85
C GLN A 63 -9.32 -25.43 6.73
N THR A 64 -8.30 -24.74 7.21
CA THR A 64 -8.23 -23.27 7.11
C THR A 64 -8.05 -22.82 5.65
N LEU A 65 -7.21 -23.51 4.88
CA LEU A 65 -6.97 -23.17 3.47
C LEU A 65 -8.21 -23.45 2.60
N GLU A 66 -8.92 -24.54 2.84
CA GLU A 66 -10.22 -24.82 2.22
C GLU A 66 -11.25 -23.73 2.56
N HIS A 67 -11.32 -23.32 3.84
CA HIS A 67 -12.19 -22.24 4.28
C HIS A 67 -11.86 -20.90 3.59
N ALA A 68 -10.57 -20.64 3.37
CA ALA A 68 -10.08 -19.48 2.63
C ALA A 68 -10.27 -19.58 1.11
N GLY A 69 -10.80 -20.70 0.59
CA GLY A 69 -11.03 -20.94 -0.84
C GLY A 69 -9.76 -21.22 -1.64
N LEU A 70 -8.69 -21.66 -0.96
CA LEU A 70 -7.44 -22.07 -1.59
C LEU A 70 -7.50 -23.56 -1.95
N PRO A 71 -6.98 -23.96 -3.13
CA PRO A 71 -6.94 -25.36 -3.51
C PRO A 71 -5.97 -26.12 -2.59
N VAL A 72 -6.48 -27.13 -1.89
CA VAL A 72 -5.68 -28.02 -1.06
C VAL A 72 -5.44 -29.32 -1.85
N THR A 73 -4.19 -29.80 -1.81
CA THR A 73 -3.77 -31.07 -2.42
C THR A 73 -3.66 -32.13 -1.32
N ASP A 74 -3.70 -33.43 -1.67
CA ASP A 74 -3.53 -34.54 -0.70
C ASP A 74 -2.24 -34.40 0.14
N LEU A 75 -1.19 -33.81 -0.44
CA LEU A 75 0.00 -33.37 0.29
C LEU A 75 -0.19 -31.91 0.75
N VAL A 76 -0.47 -31.73 2.04
CA VAL A 76 -0.75 -30.42 2.63
C VAL A 76 0.55 -29.65 2.94
N LEU A 77 1.53 -30.32 3.53
CA LEU A 77 2.81 -29.74 3.95
C LEU A 77 3.95 -30.26 3.08
N ASP A 78 4.93 -29.41 2.77
CA ASP A 78 6.19 -29.81 2.14
C ASP A 78 7.15 -30.47 3.15
N ALA A 79 8.34 -30.85 2.68
CA ALA A 79 9.39 -31.44 3.50
C ALA A 79 9.92 -30.51 4.61
N ASP A 80 9.66 -29.20 4.50
CA ASP A 80 10.02 -28.20 5.49
C ASP A 80 8.84 -27.90 6.45
N GLY A 81 7.69 -28.57 6.31
CA GLY A 81 6.51 -28.32 7.13
C GLY A 81 5.73 -27.05 6.74
N VAL A 82 5.99 -26.51 5.54
CA VAL A 82 5.31 -25.34 5.01
C VAL A 82 4.12 -25.77 4.13
N PRO A 83 2.96 -25.11 4.22
CA PRO A 83 1.81 -25.46 3.40
C PRO A 83 2.05 -25.24 1.90
N LEU A 84 1.83 -26.27 1.09
CA LEU A 84 2.05 -26.24 -0.35
C LEU A 84 1.19 -25.16 -1.04
N ALA A 85 -0.04 -24.97 -0.57
CA ALA A 85 -0.96 -23.98 -1.12
C ALA A 85 -0.41 -22.56 -0.99
N LEU A 86 0.33 -22.26 0.09
CA LEU A 86 0.97 -20.96 0.27
C LEU A 86 2.14 -20.77 -0.71
N ARG A 87 2.97 -21.80 -0.90
CA ARG A 87 4.05 -21.80 -1.92
C ARG A 87 3.49 -21.55 -3.32
N GLN A 88 2.33 -22.13 -3.64
CA GLN A 88 1.68 -21.93 -4.94
C GLN A 88 1.27 -20.47 -5.18
N LEU A 89 0.98 -19.68 -4.14
CA LEU A 89 0.63 -18.26 -4.28
C LEU A 89 1.74 -17.45 -4.96
N GLU A 90 3.01 -17.79 -4.70
CA GLU A 90 4.18 -17.16 -5.30
C GLU A 90 4.28 -17.45 -6.80
N HIS A 91 3.77 -18.59 -7.24
CA HIS A 91 3.81 -19.02 -8.64
C HIS A 91 2.53 -18.69 -9.42
N MET A 92 1.43 -18.34 -8.73
CA MET A 92 0.17 -17.97 -9.37
C MET A 92 0.32 -16.76 -10.30
N ARG A 93 -0.37 -16.81 -11.44
CA ARG A 93 -0.46 -15.66 -12.35
C ARG A 93 -1.27 -14.54 -11.69
N TRP A 94 -0.98 -13.30 -12.06
CA TRP A 94 -1.68 -12.12 -11.51
C TRP A 94 -3.23 -12.21 -11.61
N ARG A 95 -3.76 -12.90 -12.64
CA ARG A 95 -5.20 -13.12 -12.84
C ARG A 95 -5.80 -14.03 -11.78
N GLU A 96 -5.09 -15.09 -11.41
CA GLU A 96 -5.50 -16.07 -10.39
C GLU A 96 -5.43 -15.44 -9.00
N ARG A 97 -4.32 -14.75 -8.69
CA ARG A 97 -4.17 -13.97 -7.46
C ARG A 97 -5.35 -13.01 -7.24
N ARG A 98 -5.77 -12.34 -8.30
CA ARG A 98 -6.91 -11.41 -8.27
C ARG A 98 -8.28 -12.09 -8.12
N ARG A 99 -8.41 -13.36 -8.50
CA ARG A 99 -9.63 -14.16 -8.27
C ARG A 99 -9.73 -14.61 -6.82
N VAL A 100 -8.62 -15.06 -6.25
CA VAL A 100 -8.52 -15.54 -4.85
C VAL A 100 -8.49 -14.38 -3.85
N GLY A 101 -8.11 -13.18 -4.29
CA GLY A 101 -8.06 -12.02 -3.40
C GLY A 101 -6.71 -11.82 -2.71
N VAL A 102 -5.65 -12.37 -3.29
CA VAL A 102 -4.28 -12.20 -2.80
C VAL A 102 -3.86 -10.74 -2.99
N ASN A 103 -3.61 -10.07 -1.88
CA ASN A 103 -3.14 -8.69 -1.85
C ASN A 103 -1.61 -8.65 -1.69
N ASP A 104 -1.01 -7.49 -1.93
CA ASP A 104 0.44 -7.28 -1.76
C ASP A 104 0.89 -7.61 -0.33
N VAL A 105 0.08 -7.24 0.67
CA VAL A 105 0.32 -7.55 2.09
C VAL A 105 0.50 -9.05 2.33
N VAL A 106 -0.34 -9.88 1.71
CA VAL A 106 -0.24 -11.35 1.83
C VAL A 106 1.12 -11.82 1.32
N LEU A 107 1.57 -11.32 0.17
CA LEU A 107 2.85 -11.73 -0.41
C LEU A 107 4.04 -11.33 0.46
N HIS A 108 3.96 -10.17 1.12
CA HIS A 108 5.01 -9.71 2.05
C HIS A 108 5.06 -10.52 3.36
N THR A 109 3.96 -11.12 3.79
CA THR A 109 3.92 -11.93 5.03
C THR A 109 4.29 -13.40 4.81
N LEU A 110 4.24 -13.92 3.57
CA LEU A 110 4.58 -15.32 3.26
C LEU A 110 5.95 -15.76 3.77
N PRO A 111 7.06 -15.02 3.57
CA PRO A 111 8.37 -15.47 4.03
C PRO A 111 8.45 -15.62 5.56
N ALA A 112 7.78 -14.74 6.29
CA ALA A 112 7.71 -14.81 7.75
C ALA A 112 6.91 -16.05 8.20
N THR A 113 5.76 -16.31 7.57
CA THR A 113 4.96 -17.52 7.83
C THR A 113 5.75 -18.79 7.52
N TYR A 114 6.51 -18.82 6.42
CA TYR A 114 7.37 -19.97 6.08
C TYR A 114 8.47 -20.20 7.10
N ALA A 115 9.13 -19.13 7.55
CA ALA A 115 10.18 -19.22 8.56
C ALA A 115 9.64 -19.80 9.87
N VAL A 116 8.46 -19.34 10.30
CA VAL A 116 7.77 -19.88 11.48
C VAL A 116 7.43 -21.36 11.31
N CYS A 117 6.76 -21.73 10.22
CA CYS A 117 6.39 -23.12 9.95
C CYS A 117 7.62 -24.04 9.91
N THR A 118 8.66 -23.63 9.17
CA THR A 118 9.91 -24.39 9.03
C THR A 118 10.63 -24.55 10.36
N MET A 119 10.73 -23.47 11.13
CA MET A 119 11.36 -23.48 12.44
C MET A 119 10.61 -24.42 13.40
N SER A 120 9.29 -24.29 13.51
CA SER A 120 8.48 -25.16 14.39
C SER A 120 8.55 -26.62 13.96
N PHE A 121 8.50 -26.90 12.66
CA PHE A 121 8.58 -28.27 12.14
C PHE A 121 9.94 -28.92 12.42
N ARG A 122 11.05 -28.20 12.20
CA ARG A 122 12.41 -28.74 12.40
C ARG A 122 12.81 -28.87 13.87
N THR A 123 12.29 -28.01 14.74
CA THR A 123 12.66 -27.97 16.17
C THR A 123 11.65 -28.66 17.08
N GLY A 124 10.45 -28.97 16.56
CA GLY A 124 9.34 -29.46 17.38
C GLY A 124 8.75 -28.39 18.32
N ALA A 125 9.13 -27.11 18.16
CA ALA A 125 8.58 -26.03 18.96
C ALA A 125 7.04 -25.93 18.78
N PRO A 126 6.29 -25.49 19.81
CA PRO A 126 4.83 -25.42 19.77
C PRO A 126 4.37 -24.44 18.68
N MET A 127 4.05 -24.99 17.50
CA MET A 127 3.69 -24.24 16.29
C MET A 127 2.52 -23.29 16.55
N ALA A 128 1.59 -23.67 17.43
CA ALA A 128 0.46 -22.85 17.81
C ALA A 128 0.87 -21.51 18.45
N GLU A 129 1.86 -21.50 19.35
CA GLU A 129 2.32 -20.30 20.05
C GLU A 129 3.09 -19.38 19.09
N VAL A 130 3.96 -19.96 18.25
CA VAL A 130 4.76 -19.19 17.29
C VAL A 130 3.89 -18.61 16.18
N LEU A 131 2.89 -19.34 15.70
CA LEU A 131 1.90 -18.81 14.75
C LEU A 131 1.02 -17.74 15.38
N GLU A 132 0.63 -17.87 16.66
CA GLU A 132 -0.13 -16.81 17.34
C GLU A 132 0.69 -15.52 17.45
N ALA A 133 1.96 -15.63 17.84
CA ALA A 133 2.88 -14.49 17.87
C ALA A 133 3.07 -13.87 16.47
N CYS A 134 3.16 -14.71 15.43
CA CYS A 134 3.20 -14.24 14.05
C CYS A 134 1.92 -13.50 13.65
N ALA A 135 0.73 -14.02 13.99
CA ALA A 135 -0.55 -13.38 13.72
C ALA A 135 -0.71 -12.05 14.47
N ALA A 136 -0.28 -11.98 15.73
CA ALA A 136 -0.24 -10.76 16.51
C ALA A 136 0.64 -9.70 15.82
N GLY A 137 1.86 -10.07 15.38
CA GLY A 137 2.74 -9.17 14.64
C GLY A 137 2.18 -8.72 13.29
N ILE A 138 1.51 -9.61 12.55
CA ILE A 138 0.82 -9.25 11.29
C ILE A 138 -0.29 -8.23 11.57
N THR A 139 -1.07 -8.44 12.62
CA THR A 139 -2.17 -7.54 13.01
C THR A 139 -1.65 -6.18 13.45
N GLU A 140 -0.65 -6.16 14.34
CA GLU A 140 -0.02 -4.94 14.85
C GLU A 140 0.59 -4.11 13.72
N SER A 141 1.32 -4.74 12.79
CA SER A 141 1.87 -4.04 11.62
C SER A 141 0.77 -3.45 10.71
N GLY A 142 -0.36 -4.14 10.59
CA GLY A 142 -1.54 -3.67 9.86
C GLY A 142 -2.19 -2.47 10.53
N GLU A 143 -2.36 -2.53 11.85
CA GLU A 143 -2.91 -1.44 12.66
C GLU A 143 -2.01 -0.21 12.65
N ALA A 144 -0.70 -0.39 12.81
CA ALA A 144 0.29 0.68 12.72
C ALA A 144 0.21 1.39 11.37
N LYS A 145 0.12 0.63 10.27
CA LYS A 145 -0.05 1.21 8.93
C LYS A 145 -1.35 1.99 8.80
N SER A 146 -2.46 1.46 9.31
CA SER A 146 -3.77 2.13 9.28
C SER A 146 -3.76 3.42 10.10
N ALA A 147 -3.24 3.37 11.33
CA ALA A 147 -3.09 4.52 12.21
C ALA A 147 -2.23 5.61 11.56
N ARG A 148 -1.15 5.21 10.87
CA ARG A 148 -0.29 6.11 10.11
C ARG A 148 -1.00 6.77 8.92
N GLU A 149 -1.81 6.03 8.18
CA GLU A 149 -2.62 6.60 7.10
C GLU A 149 -3.64 7.61 7.64
N VAL A 150 -4.23 7.33 8.80
CA VAL A 150 -5.15 8.25 9.50
C VAL A 150 -4.41 9.51 9.98
N ALA A 151 -3.25 9.36 10.63
CA ALA A 151 -2.44 10.48 11.12
C ALA A 151 -1.95 11.40 9.99
N LEU A 152 -1.58 10.82 8.84
CA LEU A 152 -1.13 11.57 7.66
C LEU A 152 -2.26 12.15 6.82
N ALA A 153 -3.53 11.78 7.08
CA ALA A 153 -4.67 12.25 6.29
C ALA A 153 -4.85 13.77 6.40
N GLY A 154 -4.74 14.34 7.59
CA GLY A 154 -4.83 15.79 7.82
C GLY A 154 -3.73 16.56 7.08
N PRO A 155 -2.44 16.28 7.36
CA PRO A 155 -1.32 16.93 6.68
C PRO A 155 -1.34 16.79 5.15
N GLN A 156 -1.67 15.62 4.60
CA GLN A 156 -1.78 15.45 3.15
C GLN A 156 -2.92 16.27 2.54
N THR A 157 -4.02 16.45 3.25
CA THR A 157 -5.17 17.21 2.72
C THR A 157 -4.84 18.69 2.61
N SER A 158 -4.22 19.27 3.65
CA SER A 158 -3.78 20.67 3.64
C SER A 158 -2.66 20.92 2.62
N ALA A 159 -1.67 20.02 2.53
CA ALA A 159 -0.62 20.11 1.53
C ALA A 159 -1.19 20.10 0.09
N ARG A 160 -2.21 19.27 -0.17
CA ARG A 160 -2.91 19.26 -1.47
C ARG A 160 -3.67 20.56 -1.73
N MET A 161 -4.33 21.15 -0.73
CA MET A 161 -5.02 22.44 -0.93
C MET A 161 -4.04 23.55 -1.30
N LEU A 162 -2.92 23.65 -0.59
CA LEU A 162 -1.87 24.64 -0.87
C LEU A 162 -1.19 24.40 -2.23
N ALA A 163 -1.00 23.14 -2.63
CA ALA A 163 -0.42 22.80 -3.93
C ALA A 163 -1.29 23.22 -5.13
N VAL A 164 -2.60 23.41 -4.95
CA VAL A 164 -3.50 23.86 -6.04
C VAL A 164 -3.63 25.39 -6.06
N LEU A 165 -3.24 26.08 -5.00
CA LEU A 165 -3.31 27.55 -4.87
C LEU A 165 -2.65 28.31 -6.05
N PRO A 166 -1.48 27.91 -6.58
CA PRO A 166 -0.85 28.60 -7.71
C PRO A 166 -1.72 28.60 -8.98
N ILE A 167 -2.44 27.50 -9.21
CA ILE A 167 -3.35 27.35 -10.37
C ILE A 167 -4.51 28.34 -10.24
N PHE A 168 -5.09 28.47 -9.05
CA PHE A 168 -6.13 29.48 -8.78
C PHE A 168 -5.61 30.89 -8.95
N GLY A 169 -4.39 31.18 -8.51
CA GLY A 169 -3.75 32.49 -8.72
C GLY A 169 -3.59 32.85 -10.19
N LEU A 170 -3.16 31.89 -11.02
CA LEU A 170 -3.03 32.08 -12.47
C LEU A 170 -4.38 32.32 -13.16
N LEU A 171 -5.40 31.54 -12.78
CA LEU A 171 -6.78 31.69 -13.27
C LEU A 171 -7.36 33.06 -12.91
N LEU A 172 -7.16 33.52 -11.68
CA LEU A 172 -7.65 34.81 -11.23
C LEU A 172 -6.93 35.97 -11.94
N GLY A 173 -5.61 35.87 -12.14
CA GLY A 173 -4.84 36.85 -12.92
C GLY A 173 -5.32 36.95 -14.38
N PHE A 174 -5.59 35.81 -15.01
CA PHE A 174 -6.18 35.76 -16.35
C PHE A 174 -7.58 36.39 -16.40
N ALA A 175 -8.44 36.10 -15.41
CA ALA A 175 -9.78 36.67 -15.32
C ALA A 175 -9.78 38.20 -15.12
N LEU A 176 -8.75 38.74 -14.47
CA LEU A 176 -8.53 40.19 -14.32
C LEU A 176 -7.98 40.86 -15.59
N GLY A 177 -7.77 40.11 -16.67
CA GLY A 177 -7.27 40.63 -17.95
C GLY A 177 -5.75 40.80 -18.00
N ALA A 178 -5.02 40.34 -16.99
CA ALA A 178 -3.58 40.15 -17.16
C ALA A 178 -3.38 39.01 -18.18
N ASP A 179 -2.35 39.12 -19.03
CA ASP A 179 -1.89 38.01 -19.87
C ASP A 179 -0.64 37.37 -19.21
N PRO A 180 -0.81 36.63 -18.08
CA PRO A 180 0.29 36.12 -17.29
C PRO A 180 1.11 35.10 -18.09
N LEU A 181 0.50 34.40 -19.04
CA LEU A 181 1.19 33.45 -19.91
C LEU A 181 2.14 34.21 -20.84
N CYS A 182 1.67 35.25 -21.52
CA CYS A 182 2.54 36.08 -22.34
C CYS A 182 3.67 36.69 -21.50
N PHE A 183 3.37 37.25 -20.33
CA PHE A 183 4.37 37.83 -19.43
C PHE A 183 5.43 36.82 -18.97
N LEU A 184 5.01 35.62 -18.51
CA LEU A 184 5.92 34.56 -18.04
C LEU A 184 6.88 34.06 -19.13
N PHE A 185 6.39 33.96 -20.37
CA PHE A 185 7.14 33.33 -21.47
C PHE A 185 7.89 34.33 -22.36
N THR A 186 7.64 35.64 -22.24
CA THR A 186 8.27 36.65 -23.11
C THR A 186 9.17 37.64 -22.37
N THR A 187 9.02 37.80 -21.05
CA THR A 187 9.81 38.78 -20.29
C THR A 187 10.88 38.12 -19.41
N PRO A 188 12.07 38.74 -19.27
CA PRO A 188 13.13 38.22 -18.40
C PRO A 188 12.73 38.20 -16.92
N LEU A 189 11.91 39.16 -16.46
CA LEU A 189 11.31 39.13 -15.12
C LEU A 189 10.30 37.98 -14.96
N GLY A 190 9.49 37.71 -15.99
CA GLY A 190 8.57 36.57 -16.02
C GLY A 190 9.29 35.22 -15.91
N HIS A 191 10.45 35.10 -16.55
CA HIS A 191 11.28 33.90 -16.45
C HIS A 191 11.87 33.69 -15.05
N LEU A 192 12.36 34.75 -14.41
CA LEU A 192 12.89 34.69 -13.04
C LEU A 192 11.80 34.29 -12.03
N THR A 193 10.62 34.89 -12.15
CA THR A 193 9.48 34.60 -11.26
C THR A 193 8.94 33.18 -11.48
N LEU A 194 8.85 32.71 -12.73
CA LEU A 194 8.52 31.31 -13.01
C LEU A 194 9.55 30.36 -12.41
N ALA A 195 10.84 30.58 -12.66
CA ALA A 195 11.90 29.73 -12.13
C ALA A 195 11.86 29.66 -10.59
N ALA A 196 11.64 30.80 -9.93
CA ALA A 196 11.48 30.88 -8.48
C ALA A 196 10.25 30.09 -7.99
N GLY A 197 9.09 30.24 -8.64
CA GLY A 197 7.86 29.52 -8.29
C GLY A 197 8.03 27.99 -8.42
N VAL A 198 8.59 27.54 -9.54
CA VAL A 198 8.88 26.11 -9.78
C VAL A 198 9.86 25.56 -8.77
N ALA A 199 10.91 26.33 -8.43
CA ALA A 199 11.88 25.92 -7.42
C ALA A 199 11.23 25.79 -6.04
N PHE A 200 10.38 26.75 -5.64
CA PHE A 200 9.69 26.71 -4.35
C PHE A 200 8.72 25.54 -4.26
N GLU A 201 7.97 25.26 -5.33
CA GLU A 201 7.06 24.10 -5.41
C GLU A 201 7.84 22.78 -5.35
N ALA A 202 8.94 22.67 -6.11
CA ALA A 202 9.80 21.48 -6.09
C ALA A 202 10.38 21.23 -4.69
N VAL A 203 10.87 22.29 -4.02
CA VAL A 203 11.37 22.19 -2.63
C VAL A 203 10.24 21.75 -1.69
N GLY A 204 9.05 22.33 -1.79
CA GLY A 204 7.90 21.96 -0.95
C GLY A 204 7.48 20.50 -1.13
N VAL A 205 7.46 20.00 -2.36
CA VAL A 205 7.13 18.61 -2.69
C VAL A 205 8.22 17.65 -2.18
N VAL A 206 9.49 17.95 -2.43
CA VAL A 206 10.62 17.15 -1.94
C VAL A 206 10.63 17.10 -0.41
N TRP A 207 10.39 18.23 0.25
CA TRP A 207 10.33 18.32 1.71
C TRP A 207 9.19 17.49 2.28
N THR A 208 7.99 17.59 1.68
CA THR A 208 6.82 16.80 2.10
C THR A 208 7.06 15.31 1.90
N HIS A 209 7.63 14.92 0.76
CA HIS A 209 8.01 13.53 0.52
C HIS A 209 9.06 13.03 1.51
N ARG A 210 10.05 13.86 1.85
CA ARG A 210 11.09 13.53 2.81
C ARG A 210 10.54 13.40 4.23
N MET A 211 9.64 14.28 4.65
CA MET A 211 8.94 14.18 5.95
C MET A 211 8.12 12.88 6.03
N VAL A 212 7.37 12.56 4.97
CA VAL A 212 6.60 11.30 4.90
C VAL A 212 7.51 10.08 4.83
N ALA A 213 8.69 10.16 4.22
CA ALA A 213 9.65 9.06 4.16
C ALA A 213 10.39 8.86 5.49
N ARG A 214 10.78 9.94 6.18
CA ARG A 214 11.38 9.85 7.52
C ARG A 214 10.44 9.26 8.54
N ALA A 215 9.18 9.69 8.53
CA ALA A 215 8.13 9.07 9.31
C ALA A 215 7.79 7.62 8.89
N ARG A 216 8.49 7.01 7.91
CA ARG A 216 8.42 5.55 7.63
C ARG A 216 9.58 4.78 8.23
N VAL A 217 10.71 5.45 8.49
CA VAL A 217 11.99 4.80 8.81
C VAL A 217 12.31 4.87 10.30
N GLU A 218 11.74 5.81 11.06
CA GLU A 218 12.06 6.03 12.48
C GLU A 218 11.47 4.99 13.45
N GLU A 219 10.76 3.97 12.96
CA GLU A 219 10.12 2.91 13.77
C GLU A 219 10.64 1.49 13.46
N GLU A 220 11.64 1.35 12.56
CA GLU A 220 12.42 0.10 12.37
C GLU A 220 13.68 0.13 13.23
#